data_AF-A0A9D6R1E7-F1
#
_entry.id   AF-A0A9D6R1E7-F1
#
_cell.length_a   1.000
_cell.length_b   1.000
_cell.length_c   1.000
_cell.angle_alpha   90.00
_cell.angle_beta   90.00
_cell.angle_gamma   90.00
#
_symmetry.space_group_name_H-M   'P 1'
#
loop_
_entity.id
_entity.type
_entity.pdbx_description
1 polymer ?
#
loop_
_entity_poly.entity_id
_entity_poly.type
_entity_poly.pdbx_seq_one_letter_code
_entity_poly.pdbx_strand_id
1 'polypeptide(L)'
;SKDVSVNLLGFVPNKSANKGEDRGYVVDTAKDLWVKYSVKGQGAQYPIVVKYGDKKIGVVFIKIIGGTGFQPVETGKMPVPPET
;
A
#
# COMPACT_ATOMS: atom_id res chain seq x y z
N SER A 1 11.05 14.19 13.11
CA SER A 1 11.82 15.08 12.22
C SER A 1 10.86 15.65 11.18
N LYS A 2 10.87 16.97 10.98
CA LYS A 2 10.07 17.67 9.95
C LYS A 2 10.73 17.62 8.57
N ASP A 3 11.98 17.18 8.51
CA ASP A 3 12.80 17.19 7.29
C ASP A 3 12.66 15.89 6.48
N VAL A 4 12.19 14.81 7.11
CA VAL A 4 11.90 13.56 6.41
C VAL A 4 10.45 13.54 5.96
N SER A 5 10.19 13.21 4.68
CA SER A 5 8.85 12.90 4.18
C SER A 5 8.71 11.47 3.69
N VAL A 6 7.51 10.91 3.83
CA VAL A 6 7.15 9.55 3.39
C VAL A 6 5.90 9.65 2.53
N ASN A 7 6.02 9.22 1.27
CA ASN A 7 4.96 9.31 0.27
C ASN A 7 4.67 7.93 -0.33
N LEU A 8 3.47 7.40 -0.10
CA LEU A 8 2.98 6.20 -0.76
C LEU A 8 2.39 6.58 -2.12
N LEU A 9 3.10 6.27 -3.21
CA LEU A 9 2.61 6.65 -4.53
C LEU A 9 1.29 5.95 -4.85
N GLY A 10 0.31 6.74 -5.29
CA GLY A 10 -1.05 6.28 -5.56
C GLY A 10 -2.02 6.47 -4.41
N PHE A 11 -1.56 6.92 -3.24
CA PHE A 11 -2.40 7.33 -2.13
C PHE A 11 -2.57 8.86 -2.10
N VAL A 12 -3.78 9.33 -1.82
CA VAL A 12 -4.08 10.76 -1.66
C VAL A 12 -5.07 10.93 -0.50
N PRO A 13 -4.59 11.18 0.73
CA PRO A 13 -5.45 11.26 1.91
C PRO A 13 -6.35 12.51 1.88
N ASN A 14 -5.85 13.62 1.33
CA ASN A 14 -6.60 14.84 1.12
C ASN A 14 -6.51 15.26 -0.36
N LYS A 15 -7.61 15.10 -1.09
CA LYS A 15 -7.68 15.40 -2.53
C LYS A 15 -7.54 16.89 -2.84
N SER A 16 -7.80 17.77 -1.88
CA SER A 16 -7.68 19.22 -2.05
C SER A 16 -6.26 19.75 -1.82
N ALA A 17 -5.39 18.99 -1.15
CA ALA A 17 -4.01 19.37 -0.88
C ALA A 17 -3.12 18.15 -0.66
N ASN A 18 -2.42 17.69 -1.71
CA ASN A 18 -1.44 16.62 -1.60
C ASN A 18 -0.04 17.19 -1.32
N LYS A 19 0.45 17.02 -0.09
CA LYS A 19 1.79 17.49 0.34
C LYS A 19 2.90 16.45 0.11
N GLY A 20 2.56 15.23 -0.33
CA GLY A 20 3.51 14.13 -0.43
C GLY A 20 4.09 13.69 0.91
N GLU A 21 3.29 13.83 1.99
CA GLU A 21 3.60 13.38 3.34
C GLU A 21 2.38 12.63 3.87
N ASP A 22 2.50 11.31 3.95
CA ASP A 22 1.39 10.40 4.24
C ASP A 22 1.46 9.77 5.64
N ARG A 23 2.46 10.09 6.45
CA ARG A 23 2.50 9.61 7.84
C ARG A 23 1.31 10.14 8.62
N GLY A 24 0.75 9.27 9.46
CA GLY A 24 -0.41 9.58 10.31
C GLY A 24 -1.76 9.31 9.65
N TYR A 25 -1.79 8.97 8.35
CA TYR A 25 -3.02 8.53 7.69
C TYR A 25 -3.16 7.01 7.72
N VAL A 26 -4.40 6.55 7.90
CA VAL A 26 -4.77 5.15 7.67
C VAL A 26 -4.95 4.95 6.16
N VAL A 27 -4.39 3.86 5.65
CA VAL A 27 -4.51 3.47 4.23
C VAL A 27 -5.31 2.18 4.14
N ASP A 28 -6.49 2.25 3.54
CA ASP A 28 -7.25 1.08 3.12
C ASP A 28 -6.78 0.63 1.73
N THR A 29 -5.90 -0.37 1.71
CA THR A 29 -5.24 -0.85 0.50
C THR A 29 -6.20 -1.46 -0.53
N ALA A 30 -7.46 -1.72 -0.16
CA ALA A 30 -8.48 -2.21 -1.09
C ALA A 30 -9.10 -1.09 -1.96
N LYS A 31 -9.06 0.17 -1.51
CA LYS A 31 -9.80 1.26 -2.20
C LYS A 31 -9.03 2.59 -2.32
N ASP A 32 -8.01 2.80 -1.50
CA ASP A 32 -7.33 4.09 -1.42
C ASP A 32 -6.18 4.24 -2.44
N LEU A 33 -5.80 3.16 -3.12
CA LEU A 33 -4.65 3.12 -4.02
C LEU A 33 -5.06 3.23 -5.48
N TRP A 34 -4.46 4.20 -6.19
CA TRP A 34 -4.64 4.37 -7.62
C TRP A 34 -3.72 3.43 -8.40
N VAL A 35 -4.31 2.44 -9.07
CA VAL A 35 -3.61 1.34 -9.77
C VAL A 35 -2.51 1.83 -10.72
N LYS A 36 -2.69 2.96 -11.41
CA LYS A 36 -1.68 3.51 -12.34
C LYS A 36 -0.32 3.83 -11.70
N TYR A 37 -0.25 3.98 -10.39
CA TYR A 37 0.99 4.24 -9.64
C TYR A 37 1.64 2.98 -9.07
N SER A 38 1.00 1.82 -9.24
CA SER A 38 1.66 0.54 -8.95
C SER A 38 2.80 0.27 -9.93
N VAL A 39 3.74 -0.57 -9.52
CA VAL A 39 4.82 -1.05 -10.37
C VAL A 39 4.21 -1.72 -11.61
N LYS A 40 4.58 -1.21 -12.79
CA LYS A 40 4.05 -1.62 -14.10
C LYS A 40 2.52 -1.49 -14.25
N GLY A 41 1.83 -0.75 -13.37
CA GLY A 41 0.38 -0.56 -13.45
C GLY A 41 -0.46 -1.80 -13.10
N GLN A 42 0.10 -2.77 -12.38
CA GLN A 42 -0.52 -4.08 -12.11
C GLN A 42 -1.41 -4.14 -10.84
N GLY A 43 -1.40 -3.10 -10.01
CA GLY A 43 -2.16 -3.04 -8.77
C GLY A 43 -1.59 -3.87 -7.61
N ALA A 44 -0.46 -4.55 -7.79
CA ALA A 44 0.06 -5.51 -6.82
C ALA A 44 1.20 -4.98 -5.92
N GLN A 45 1.99 -4.02 -6.40
CA GLN A 45 3.15 -3.49 -5.68
C GLN A 45 3.20 -1.98 -5.81
N TYR A 46 3.38 -1.26 -4.71
CA TYR A 46 3.41 0.20 -4.66
C TYR A 46 4.68 0.70 -3.97
N PRO A 47 5.32 1.76 -4.50
CA PRO A 47 6.48 2.36 -3.88
C PRO A 47 6.08 3.38 -2.80
N ILE A 48 6.75 3.29 -1.66
CA ILE A 48 6.84 4.33 -0.65
C ILE A 48 8.16 5.05 -0.85
N VAL A 49 8.10 6.32 -1.27
CA VAL A 49 9.27 7.18 -1.48
C VAL A 49 9.59 7.92 -0.18
N VAL A 50 10.83 7.80 0.27
CA VAL A 50 11.32 8.53 1.46
C VAL A 50 12.27 9.62 1.00
N LYS A 51 12.04 10.86 1.45
CA LYS A 51 12.91 12.01 1.18
C LYS A 51 13.41 12.66 2.46
N TYR A 52 14.57 13.30 2.38
CA TYR A 52 15.06 14.29 3.34
C TYR A 52 15.19 15.64 2.62
N GLY A 53 14.35 16.61 2.99
CA GLY A 53 14.06 17.78 2.15
C GLY A 53 13.59 17.33 0.77
N ASP A 54 14.23 17.83 -0.29
CA ASP A 54 13.92 17.45 -1.67
C ASP A 54 14.66 16.19 -2.14
N LYS A 55 15.66 15.74 -1.38
CA LYS A 55 16.50 14.60 -1.75
C LYS A 55 15.80 13.28 -1.43
N LYS A 56 15.60 12.44 -2.44
CA LYS A 56 15.20 11.04 -2.26
C LYS A 56 16.33 10.27 -1.56
N ILE A 57 16.03 9.67 -0.41
CA ILE A 57 16.99 8.90 0.39
C ILE A 57 16.68 7.39 0.38
N GLY A 58 15.49 6.99 -0.08
CA GLY A 58 15.15 5.57 -0.17
C GLY A 58 13.82 5.30 -0.86
N VAL A 59 13.58 4.02 -1.14
CA VAL A 59 12.29 3.47 -1.54
C VAL A 59 12.04 2.20 -0.77
N VAL A 60 10.86 2.09 -0.18
CA VAL A 60 10.32 0.83 0.34
C VAL A 60 9.21 0.39 -0.61
N PHE A 61 9.11 -0.90 -0.89
CA PHE A 61 7.99 -1.43 -1.68
C PHE A 61 7.04 -2.19 -0.79
N ILE A 62 5.75 -1.87 -0.89
CA ILE A 62 4.69 -2.70 -0.32
C ILE A 62 4.10 -3.57 -1.40
N LYS A 63 3.84 -4.84 -1.08
CA LYS A 63 3.15 -5.77 -1.95
C LYS A 63 1.79 -6.08 -1.34
N ILE A 64 0.72 -5.84 -2.09
CA ILE A 64 -0.62 -6.26 -1.71
C ILE A 64 -0.74 -7.73 -2.05
N ILE A 65 -0.79 -8.58 -1.03
CA ILE A 65 -1.07 -10.00 -1.19
C ILE A 65 -2.59 -10.11 -1.17
N GLY A 66 -3.19 -10.14 -2.36
CA GLY A 66 -4.61 -10.47 -2.50
C GLY A 66 -4.87 -11.81 -1.81
N GLY A 67 -5.86 -11.86 -0.93
CA GLY A 67 -6.25 -13.08 -0.26
C GLY A 67 -6.83 -14.09 -1.25
N THR A 68 -5.99 -14.85 -1.94
CA THR A 68 -6.35 -16.18 -2.46
C THR A 68 -6.23 -17.26 -1.36
N GLY A 69 -6.12 -16.85 -0.08
CA GLY A 69 -6.02 -17.74 1.07
C GLY A 69 -7.00 -17.46 2.22
N PHE A 70 -7.94 -16.52 2.06
CA PHE A 70 -9.04 -16.37 3.01
C PHE A 70 -10.36 -16.50 2.25
N GLN A 71 -10.73 -17.75 1.99
CA GLN A 71 -12.15 -18.06 1.82
C GLN A 71 -12.77 -17.81 3.19
N PRO A 72 -13.76 -16.92 3.35
CA PRO A 72 -14.55 -16.90 4.58
C PRO A 72 -15.08 -18.31 4.74
N VAL A 73 -14.61 -18.99 5.80
CA VAL A 73 -15.13 -20.29 6.15
C VAL A 73 -16.61 -20.06 6.42
N GLU A 74 -17.50 -20.59 5.57
CA GLU A 74 -18.89 -20.74 5.98
C GLU A 74 -18.87 -21.37 7.37
N THR A 75 -19.51 -20.71 8.32
CA THR A 75 -19.50 -21.05 9.73
C THR A 75 -19.83 -22.53 9.90
N GLY A 76 -18.81 -23.36 10.16
CA GLY A 76 -18.98 -24.78 10.49
C GLY A 76 -18.08 -25.82 9.79
N LYS A 77 -17.17 -25.48 8.86
CA LYS A 77 -16.26 -26.50 8.28
C LYS A 77 -14.80 -26.06 8.24
N MET A 78 -13.92 -26.71 9.00
CA MET A 78 -12.47 -26.44 8.95
C MET A 78 -11.91 -26.66 7.53
N PRO A 79 -11.06 -25.76 7.02
CA PRO A 79 -10.37 -25.99 5.75
C PRO A 79 -9.39 -27.15 5.89
N VAL A 80 -9.41 -28.06 4.91
CA VAL A 80 -8.42 -29.13 4.77
C VAL A 80 -7.17 -28.53 4.13
N PRO A 81 -5.97 -28.69 4.72
CA PRO A 81 -4.73 -28.21 4.11
C PRO A 81 -4.50 -28.89 2.75
N PRO A 82 -3.95 -28.18 1.76
CA PRO A 82 -3.48 -28.84 0.53
C PRO A 82 -2.38 -29.84 0.88
N GLU A 83 -2.52 -31.08 0.40
CA GLU A 83 -1.50 -32.11 0.53
C GLU A 83 -0.21 -31.66 -0.19
N THR A 84 0.93 -31.90 0.45
CA THR A 84 2.29 -31.58 -0.02
C THR A 84 2.72 -32.38 -1.24
#